data_AF-A0A933RE62-F1
#
_entry.id   AF-A0A933RE62-F1
#
_cell.length_a   1.000
_cell.length_b   1.000
_cell.length_c   1.000
_cell.angle_alpha   90.00
_cell.angle_beta   90.00
_cell.angle_gamma   90.00
#
_symmetry.space_group_name_H-M   'P 1'
#
loop_
_entity.id
_entity.type
_entity.pdbx_description
1 polymer ?
#
loop_
_entity_poly.entity_id
_entity_poly.type
_entity_poly.pdbx_seq_one_letter_code
_entity_poly.pdbx_strand_id
1 'polypeptide(L)' 'MVTGGRVYGGMTPAERRARRRAQLLEAGLEVFARRGWARATVADVCRAAGLSQRYFYEQFADREGLFLAITDRIAEEV' A
#
# COMPACT_ATOMS: atom_id res chain seq x y z
N MET A 1 16.20 -30.36 1.42
CA MET A 1 15.70 -29.52 2.52
C MET A 1 14.78 -28.47 1.91
N VAL A 2 13.46 -28.63 2.04
CA VAL A 2 12.49 -27.58 1.69
C VAL A 2 11.58 -27.41 2.91
N THR A 3 11.71 -26.29 3.61
CA THR A 3 10.81 -25.92 4.70
C THR A 3 9.55 -25.32 4.08
N GLY A 4 8.65 -26.21 3.67
CA GLY A 4 7.30 -25.85 3.24
C GLY A 4 6.51 -25.24 4.41
N GLY A 5 6.54 -23.92 4.52
CA GLY A 5 5.68 -23.16 5.43
C GLY A 5 4.22 -23.39 5.04
N ARG A 6 3.47 -24.08 5.91
CA ARG A 6 2.10 -24.54 5.65
C ARG A 6 1.17 -23.37 5.30
N VAL A 7 0.57 -23.45 4.12
CA VAL A 7 -0.40 -22.50 3.56
C VAL A 7 -1.80 -22.80 4.13
N TYR A 8 -2.04 -22.50 5.39
CA TYR A 8 -3.41 -22.57 5.93
C TYR A 8 -4.14 -21.26 5.61
N GLY A 9 -4.90 -21.25 4.51
CA GLY A 9 -5.79 -20.13 4.15
C GLY A 9 -5.57 -19.48 2.78
N GLY A 10 -4.74 -20.06 1.90
CA GLY A 10 -4.72 -19.70 0.47
C GLY A 10 -3.89 -18.47 0.06
N MET A 11 -3.18 -17.81 0.98
CA MET A 11 -2.20 -16.77 0.63
C MET A 11 -0.94 -16.88 1.49
N THR A 12 0.21 -16.94 0.83
CA THR A 12 1.54 -16.81 1.40
C THR A 12 1.73 -15.46 2.09
N PRO A 13 2.68 -15.34 3.03
CA PRO A 13 3.02 -14.05 3.64
C PRO A 13 3.41 -12.98 2.61
N ALA A 14 4.01 -13.37 1.49
CA ALA A 14 4.40 -12.44 0.42
C ALA A 14 3.17 -11.90 -0.32
N GLU A 15 2.21 -12.76 -0.66
CA GLU A 15 0.96 -12.34 -1.32
C GLU A 15 0.14 -11.40 -0.44
N ARG A 16 0.10 -11.65 0.88
CA ARG A 16 -0.56 -10.73 1.82
C ARG A 16 0.10 -9.34 1.84
N ARG A 17 1.43 -9.28 1.78
CA ARG A 17 2.15 -7.99 1.71
C ARG A 17 1.87 -7.27 0.39
N ALA A 18 1.95 -7.98 -0.73
CA ALA A 18 1.64 -7.43 -2.05
C ALA A 18 0.21 -6.87 -2.12
N ARG A 19 -0.77 -7.61 -1.57
CA ARG A 19 -2.17 -7.15 -1.49
C ARG A 19 -2.31 -5.87 -0.67
N ARG A 20 -1.68 -5.80 0.51
CA ARG A 20 -1.70 -4.57 1.33
C ARG A 20 -1.05 -3.40 0.60
N ARG A 21 0.09 -3.62 -0.07
CA ARG A 21 0.74 -2.60 -0.90
C ARG A 21 -0.21 -2.06 -1.96
N ALA A 22 -0.89 -2.95 -2.69
CA ALA A 22 -1.89 -2.54 -3.69
C ALA A 22 -3.03 -1.73 -3.09
N GLN A 23 -3.56 -2.13 -1.93
CA GLN A 23 -4.60 -1.38 -1.22
C GLN A 23 -4.15 0.02 -0.80
N LEU A 24 -2.91 0.15 -0.32
CA LEU A 24 -2.34 1.45 0.04
C LEU A 24 -2.12 2.36 -1.17
N LEU A 25 -1.68 1.81 -2.30
CA LEU A 25 -1.52 2.56 -3.55
C LEU A 25 -2.86 3.09 -4.07
N GLU A 26 -3.88 2.23 -4.11
CA GLU A 26 -5.22 2.60 -4.58
C GLU A 26 -5.87 3.66 -3.67
N ALA A 27 -5.85 3.43 -2.37
CA ALA A 27 -6.35 4.38 -1.38
C ALA A 27 -5.56 5.70 -1.39
N GLY A 28 -4.24 5.61 -1.59
CA GLY A 28 -3.37 6.77 -1.75
C GLY A 28 -3.81 7.64 -2.91
N LEU A 29 -3.96 7.04 -4.09
CA LEU A 29 -4.40 7.73 -5.30
C LEU A 29 -5.74 8.43 -5.09
N GLU A 30 -6.73 7.73 -4.51
CA GLU A 30 -8.06 8.28 -4.21
C GLU A 30 -8.00 9.46 -3.23
N VAL A 31 -7.20 9.33 -2.15
CA VAL A 31 -7.05 10.38 -1.14
C VAL A 31 -6.33 11.59 -1.71
N PHE A 32 -5.26 11.39 -2.48
CA PHE A 32 -4.52 12.48 -3.13
C PHE A 32 -5.39 13.20 -4.17
N ALA A 33 -6.17 12.46 -4.97
CA ALA A 33 -7.08 13.02 -5.95
C ALA A 33 -8.21 13.84 -5.30
N ARG A 34 -8.78 13.38 -4.18
CA ARG A 34 -9.91 14.05 -3.53
C ARG A 34 -9.53 15.22 -2.64
N ARG A 35 -8.45 15.09 -1.86
CA ARG A 35 -8.06 16.10 -0.86
C ARG A 35 -6.96 17.04 -1.34
N GLY A 36 -6.26 16.66 -2.41
CA GLY A 36 -5.03 17.30 -2.84
C GLY A 36 -3.83 16.91 -1.97
N TRP A 37 -2.64 17.05 -2.56
CA TRP A 37 -1.37 16.64 -1.97
C TRP A 37 -1.10 17.24 -0.57
N ALA A 38 -1.26 18.56 -0.43
CA ALA A 38 -0.88 19.27 0.79
C ALA A 38 -1.69 18.81 2.03
N ARG A 39 -2.96 18.44 1.83
CA ARG A 39 -3.89 18.07 2.92
C ARG A 39 -3.98 16.57 3.17
N ALA A 40 -3.42 15.74 2.29
CA ALA A 40 -3.43 14.30 2.46
C ALA A 40 -2.44 13.86 3.54
N THR A 41 -2.89 12.97 4.41
CA THR A 41 -2.09 12.42 5.52
C THR A 41 -1.99 10.90 5.43
N VAL A 42 -0.95 10.32 6.04
CA VAL A 42 -0.80 8.86 6.16
C VAL A 42 -2.03 8.24 6.85
N ALA A 43 -2.60 8.92 7.84
CA ALA A 43 -3.80 8.48 8.53
C ALA A 43 -5.02 8.40 7.62
N ASP A 44 -5.20 9.37 6.72
CA ASP A 44 -6.30 9.36 5.73
C ASP A 44 -6.17 8.19 4.76
N VAL A 45 -4.95 7.92 4.27
CA VAL A 45 -4.68 6.78 3.38
C VAL A 45 -4.93 5.46 4.10
N CYS A 46 -4.44 5.32 5.34
CA CYS A 46 -4.69 4.12 6.15
C CYS A 46 -6.18 3.86 6.35
N ARG A 47 -6.94 4.92 6.65
CA ARG A 47 -8.40 4.85 6.82
C ARG A 47 -9.11 4.46 5.53
N ALA A 48 -8.70 5.03 4.39
CA ALA A 48 -9.25 4.68 3.08
C ALA A 48 -8.90 3.24 2.66
N ALA A 49 -7.68 2.78 2.96
CA ALA A 49 -7.23 1.42 2.67
C ALA A 49 -7.82 0.35 3.61
N GLY A 50 -8.43 0.76 4.74
CA GLY A 50 -8.84 -0.15 5.81
C GLY A 50 -7.65 -0.84 6.51
N LEU A 51 -6.49 -0.19 6.55
CA LEU A 51 -5.25 -0.72 7.11
C LEU A 51 -4.75 0.14 8.28
N SER A 52 -3.92 -0.44 9.14
CA SER A 52 -3.27 0.29 10.22
C SER A 52 -2.02 1.03 9.73
N GLN A 53 -1.62 2.08 10.46
CA GLN A 53 -0.36 2.80 10.18
C GLN A 53 0.86 1.88 10.25
N ARG A 54 0.83 0.84 11.09
CA ARG A 54 1.90 -0.18 11.12
C ARG A 54 2.10 -0.81 9.74
N TYR A 55 1.02 -1.19 9.07
CA TYR A 55 1.11 -1.78 7.73
C TYR A 55 1.53 -0.77 6.67
N PHE A 56 1.22 0.50 6.85
CA PHE A 56 1.76 1.56 6.00
C PHE A 56 3.28 1.62 6.11
N TYR A 57 3.81 1.74 7.34
CA TYR A 57 5.25 1.84 7.57
C TYR A 57 6.03 0.54 7.28
N GLU A 58 5.35 -0.60 7.20
CA GLU A 58 5.93 -1.83 6.64
C GLU A 58 6.16 -1.76 5.13
N GLN A 59 5.48 -0.86 4.40
CA GLN A 59 5.53 -0.76 2.94
C GLN A 59 6.17 0.54 2.43
N PHE A 60 6.01 1.64 3.15
CA PHE A 60 6.45 2.98 2.75
C PHE A 60 7.00 3.75 3.96
N ALA A 61 8.05 4.55 3.77
CA ALA A 61 8.59 5.39 4.83
C ALA A 61 7.66 6.55 5.21
N ASP A 62 6.95 7.10 4.22
CA ASP A 62 6.16 8.33 4.36
C ASP A 62 5.20 8.50 3.15
N ARG A 63 4.45 9.60 3.15
CA ARG A 63 3.47 9.91 2.08
C ARG A 63 4.13 10.21 0.73
N GLU A 64 5.35 10.73 0.70
CA GLU A 64 6.12 10.97 -0.53
C GLU A 64 6.57 9.65 -1.14
N GLY A 65 7.06 8.72 -0.32
CA GLY A 65 7.37 7.36 -0.77
C GLY A 65 6.17 6.65 -1.39
N LEU A 66 4.97 6.82 -0.80
CA LEU A 66 3.73 6.31 -1.38
C LEU A 66 3.42 7.00 -2.73
N PHE A 67 3.53 8.33 -2.80
CA PHE A 67 3.22 9.10 -4.00
C PHE A 67 4.15 8.75 -5.17
N LEU A 68 5.45 8.62 -4.91
CA LEU A 68 6.42 8.15 -5.88
C LEU A 68 6.05 6.76 -6.41
N ALA A 69 5.69 5.82 -5.53
CA ALA A 69 5.29 4.48 -5.94
C ALA A 69 3.99 4.46 -6.77
N ILE A 70 3.05 5.37 -6.51
CA ILE A 70 1.86 5.54 -7.35
C ILE A 70 2.25 6.07 -8.73
N THR A 71 3.13 7.07 -8.77
CA THR A 71 3.57 7.71 -10.01
C THR A 71 4.35 6.74 -10.88
N ASP A 72 5.24 5.96 -10.28
CA ASP A 72 6.00 4.87 -10.89
C ASP A 72 5.07 3.82 -11.51
N ARG A 73 4.07 3.34 -10.76
CA ARG A 73 3.06 2.41 -11.28
C ARG A 73 2.33 2.99 -12.50
N ILE A 74 1.92 4.26 -12.44
CA ILE A 74 1.21 4.89 -13.56
C ILE A 74 2.15 5.03 -14.78
N ALA A 75 3.42 5.36 -14.56
CA ALA A 75 4.41 5.46 -15.62
C ALA A 75 4.70 4.11 -16.28
N GLU A 76 4.65 3.00 -15.54
CA GLU A 76 4.78 1.64 -16.09
C GLU A 76 3.55 1.18 -16.89
N GLU A 77 2.38 1.78 -16.67
CA GLU A 77 1.13 1.47 -17.40
C GLU A 77 1.02 2.22 -18.75
N VAL A 78 1.97 3.10 -19.10
CA VAL A 78 2.01 3.90 -20.35
C VAL A 78 3.05 3.37 -21.33
#